data_AF-A0A9D0QTI7-F1
#
_entry.id   AF-A0A9D0QTI7-F1
#
_cell.length_a   1.000
_cell.length_b   1.000
_cell.length_c   1.000
_cell.angle_alpha   90.00
_cell.angle_beta   90.00
_cell.angle_gamma   90.00
#
_symmetry.space_group_name_H-M   'P 1'
#
loop_
_entity.id
_entity.type
_entity.pdbx_description
1 polymer ?
#
loop_
_entity_poly.entity_id
_entity_poly.type
_entity_poly.pdbx_seq_one_letter_code
_entity_poly.pdbx_strand_id
1 'polypeptide(L)'
;KIDSAEQQTLAWTELKAKERNSHPSVKENVRPSQLDHVSTTLPALSRAKKLQQRAAEVGFDWTDLDPVLDKIAEELEEVRTTIKQNEGPERLAEEIGDLLFACSNAARLAGFDAETLLRAANRKFEKRFRSMETRFHSRNQTLQSASLAEMEAVWQQIKQMEKQESQHPTDISPPDTTIS
;
A
#
# COMPACT_ATOMS: atom_id res chain seq x y z
N LYS A 1 -22.00 25.02 -6.93
CA LYS A 1 -21.61 24.47 -5.62
C LYS A 1 -21.28 23.01 -5.84
N ILE A 2 -20.09 22.57 -5.42
CA ILE A 2 -19.59 21.20 -5.61
C ILE A 2 -19.63 20.57 -4.22
N ASP A 3 -20.69 19.82 -3.93
CA ASP A 3 -21.07 19.43 -2.55
C ASP A 3 -20.78 17.95 -2.22
N SER A 4 -19.87 17.29 -2.95
CA SER A 4 -19.33 15.98 -2.54
C SER A 4 -17.84 15.83 -2.79
N ALA A 5 -17.15 15.05 -1.96
CA ALA A 5 -15.72 14.77 -2.06
C ALA A 5 -15.34 14.12 -3.42
N GLU A 6 -16.26 13.36 -4.01
CA GLU A 6 -16.10 12.77 -5.35
C GLU A 6 -16.16 13.85 -6.45
N GLN A 7 -17.13 14.77 -6.37
CA GLN A 7 -17.23 15.86 -7.34
C GLN A 7 -16.07 16.86 -7.21
N GLN A 8 -15.53 17.04 -6.00
CA GLN A 8 -14.31 17.81 -5.79
C GLN A 8 -13.11 17.10 -6.43
N THR A 9 -12.96 15.79 -6.25
CA THR A 9 -11.87 14.99 -6.85
C THR A 9 -11.92 15.05 -8.38
N LEU A 10 -13.10 14.91 -8.97
CA LEU A 10 -13.34 15.04 -10.42
C LEU A 10 -13.00 16.45 -10.93
N ALA A 11 -13.48 17.50 -10.26
CA ALA A 11 -13.17 18.88 -10.64
C ALA A 11 -11.67 19.20 -10.52
N TRP A 12 -10.99 18.66 -9.51
CA TRP A 12 -9.54 18.78 -9.35
C TRP A 12 -8.78 18.03 -10.45
N THR A 13 -9.21 16.83 -10.84
CA THR A 13 -8.60 16.08 -11.95
C THR A 13 -8.78 16.79 -13.30
N GLU A 14 -9.95 17.36 -13.56
CA GLU A 14 -10.23 18.12 -14.79
C GLU A 14 -9.41 19.41 -14.85
N LEU A 15 -9.28 20.12 -13.73
CA LEU A 15 -8.48 21.34 -13.65
C LEU A 15 -6.98 21.04 -13.85
N LYS A 16 -6.48 19.94 -13.28
CA LYS A 16 -5.10 19.46 -13.50
C LYS A 16 -4.86 18.92 -14.92
N ALA A 17 -5.89 18.40 -15.60
CA ALA A 17 -5.80 18.03 -17.01
C ALA A 17 -5.69 19.28 -17.91
N LYS A 18 -6.46 20.33 -17.61
CA LYS A 18 -6.42 21.62 -18.32
C LYS A 18 -5.09 22.36 -18.14
N GLU A 19 -4.52 22.37 -16.93
CA GLU A 19 -3.18 22.94 -16.67
C GLU A 19 -2.07 22.24 -17.48
N ARG A 20 -2.19 20.93 -17.74
CA ARG A 20 -1.19 20.15 -18.49
C ARG A 20 -1.15 20.49 -19.97
N ASN A 21 -2.32 20.64 -20.59
CA ASN A 21 -2.43 21.05 -22.00
C ASN A 21 -1.94 22.47 -22.25
N SER A 22 -1.68 23.24 -21.18
CA SER A 22 -1.22 24.63 -21.23
C SER A 22 0.31 24.77 -21.15
N HIS A 23 1.04 23.68 -20.87
CA HIS A 23 2.50 23.68 -20.83
C HIS A 23 3.09 22.83 -21.98
N PRO A 24 3.51 23.45 -23.10
CA PRO A 24 4.23 22.74 -24.14
C PRO A 24 5.62 22.34 -23.60
N SER A 25 5.92 21.04 -23.59
CA SER A 25 7.27 20.56 -23.36
C SER A 25 8.19 21.03 -24.49
N VAL A 26 9.10 21.96 -24.17
CA VAL A 26 10.09 22.52 -25.09
C VAL A 26 11.20 21.50 -25.36
N LYS A 27 10.96 20.56 -26.27
CA LYS A 27 11.97 19.88 -27.09
C LYS A 27 11.36 19.56 -28.46
N GLU A 28 11.70 20.36 -29.46
CA GLU A 28 11.31 20.10 -30.85
C GLU A 28 11.76 18.68 -31.23
N ASN A 29 10.80 17.86 -31.71
CA ASN A 29 10.95 16.47 -32.20
C ASN A 29 10.72 15.31 -31.21
N VAL A 30 10.32 15.53 -29.96
CA VAL A 30 9.79 14.43 -29.13
C VAL A 30 8.29 14.62 -28.96
N ARG A 31 7.48 13.66 -29.45
CA ARG A 31 6.04 13.65 -29.15
C ARG A 31 5.89 13.50 -27.63
N PRO A 32 5.12 14.37 -26.96
CA PRO A 32 4.91 14.27 -25.53
C PRO A 32 4.31 12.90 -25.17
N SER A 33 4.86 12.25 -24.15
CA SER A 33 4.38 10.98 -23.62
C SER A 33 3.18 11.21 -22.70
N GLN A 34 2.23 10.26 -22.69
CA GLN A 34 1.11 10.28 -21.75
C GLN A 34 1.57 10.17 -20.29
N LEU A 35 2.80 9.71 -20.05
CA LEU A 35 3.41 9.63 -18.72
C LEU A 35 4.21 10.89 -18.35
N ASP A 36 4.31 11.88 -19.25
CA ASP A 36 5.01 13.13 -18.97
C ASP A 36 4.37 13.85 -17.77
N HIS A 37 5.21 14.54 -17.00
CA HIS A 37 4.84 15.30 -15.79
C HIS A 37 4.43 14.46 -14.55
N VAL A 38 4.67 13.15 -14.55
CA VAL A 38 4.68 12.38 -13.30
C VAL A 38 5.99 12.69 -12.55
N SER A 39 5.89 13.51 -11.50
CA SER A 39 7.07 13.92 -10.73
C SER A 39 7.87 12.74 -10.20
N THR A 40 9.18 12.79 -10.41
CA THR A 40 10.15 11.82 -9.90
C THR A 40 10.38 11.93 -8.39
N THR A 41 9.96 13.05 -7.77
CA THR A 41 10.12 13.32 -6.33
C THR A 41 9.05 12.67 -5.46
N LEU A 42 8.04 12.05 -6.07
CA LEU A 42 6.99 11.37 -5.34
C LEU A 42 7.51 10.07 -4.72
N PRO A 43 7.00 9.67 -3.54
CA PRO A 43 7.18 8.31 -3.03
C PRO A 43 6.79 7.27 -4.08
N ALA A 44 7.49 6.15 -4.11
CA ALA A 44 7.38 5.16 -5.18
C ALA A 44 5.94 4.66 -5.40
N LEU A 45 5.19 4.34 -4.33
CA LEU A 45 3.80 3.88 -4.44
C LEU A 45 2.85 4.98 -4.93
N SER A 46 3.07 6.22 -4.50
CA SER A 46 2.32 7.38 -5.00
C SER A 46 2.61 7.65 -6.48
N ARG A 47 3.86 7.42 -6.91
CA ARG A 47 4.25 7.53 -8.31
C ARG A 47 3.63 6.42 -9.16
N ALA A 48 3.67 5.17 -8.69
CA ALA A 48 3.05 4.01 -9.35
C ALA A 48 1.56 4.24 -9.60
N LYS A 49 0.83 4.70 -8.57
CA LYS A 49 -0.59 5.08 -8.69
C LYS A 49 -0.82 6.12 -9.81
N LYS A 50 0.01 7.16 -9.90
CA LYS A 50 -0.13 8.18 -10.95
C LYS A 50 0.19 7.62 -12.34
N LEU A 51 1.20 6.78 -12.47
CA LEU A 51 1.51 6.11 -13.74
C LEU A 51 0.34 5.25 -14.21
N GLN A 52 -0.24 4.46 -13.32
CA GLN A 52 -1.40 3.61 -13.61
C GLN A 52 -2.64 4.44 -13.96
N GLN A 53 -2.89 5.55 -13.24
CA GLN A 53 -3.98 6.48 -13.59
C GLN A 53 -3.81 7.08 -14.99
N ARG A 54 -2.58 7.42 -15.39
CA ARG A 54 -2.30 7.92 -16.75
C ARG A 54 -2.52 6.85 -17.82
N ALA A 55 -2.12 5.61 -17.53
CA ALA A 55 -2.39 4.49 -18.43
C ALA A 55 -3.90 4.24 -18.57
N ALA A 56 -4.65 4.37 -17.48
CA ALA A 56 -6.10 4.25 -17.48
C ALA A 56 -6.81 5.34 -18.30
N GLU A 57 -6.30 6.59 -18.29
CA GLU A 57 -6.85 7.69 -19.10
C GLU A 57 -6.87 7.38 -20.61
N VAL A 58 -6.02 6.47 -21.09
CA VAL A 58 -5.97 6.01 -22.50
C VAL A 58 -6.59 4.63 -22.72
N GLY A 59 -7.29 4.09 -21.71
CA GLY A 59 -7.95 2.78 -21.78
C GLY A 59 -7.02 1.59 -21.50
N PHE A 60 -5.78 1.81 -21.06
CA PHE A 60 -4.89 0.74 -20.62
C PHE A 60 -5.09 0.51 -19.12
N ASP A 61 -6.23 -0.10 -18.78
CA ASP A 61 -6.57 -0.45 -17.41
C ASP A 61 -7.52 -1.64 -17.34
N TRP A 62 -7.53 -2.31 -16.19
CA TRP A 62 -8.52 -3.31 -15.84
C TRP A 62 -9.73 -2.64 -15.17
N THR A 63 -10.93 -3.12 -15.46
CA THR A 63 -12.17 -2.62 -14.83
C THR A 63 -12.53 -3.37 -13.56
N ASP A 64 -12.01 -4.58 -13.41
CA ASP A 64 -12.36 -5.51 -12.34
C ASP A 64 -11.13 -5.91 -11.52
N LEU A 65 -11.36 -6.32 -10.29
CA LEU A 65 -10.29 -6.69 -9.37
C LEU A 65 -9.69 -8.08 -9.68
N ASP A 66 -10.50 -9.01 -10.20
CA ASP A 66 -10.02 -10.38 -10.45
C ASP A 66 -8.84 -10.44 -11.44
N PRO A 67 -8.87 -9.75 -12.61
CA PRO A 67 -7.72 -9.76 -13.53
C PRO A 67 -6.42 -9.21 -12.95
N VAL A 68 -6.47 -8.24 -12.03
CA VAL A 68 -5.26 -7.72 -11.38
C VAL A 68 -4.74 -8.68 -10.30
N LEU A 69 -5.63 -9.45 -9.65
CA LEU A 69 -5.22 -10.51 -8.73
C LEU A 69 -4.54 -11.66 -9.48
N ASP A 70 -5.05 -12.03 -10.67
CA ASP A 70 -4.41 -12.99 -11.55
C ASP A 70 -3.02 -12.50 -11.97
N LYS A 71 -2.87 -11.21 -12.32
CA LYS A 71 -1.56 -10.62 -12.62
C LYS A 71 -0.61 -10.68 -11.42
N ILE A 72 -1.09 -10.40 -10.20
CA ILE A 72 -0.26 -10.55 -8.98
C ILE A 72 0.22 -12.00 -8.81
N ALA A 73 -0.63 -12.99 -9.12
CA ALA A 73 -0.24 -14.40 -9.04
C ALA A 73 0.82 -14.76 -10.10
N GLU A 74 0.71 -14.21 -11.31
CA GLU A 74 1.70 -14.32 -12.39
C GLU A 74 3.07 -13.77 -11.97
N GLU A 75 3.13 -12.50 -11.53
CA GLU A 75 4.38 -11.84 -11.08
C GLU A 75 5.04 -12.62 -9.92
N LEU A 76 4.24 -13.20 -9.03
CA LEU A 76 4.75 -14.03 -7.93
C LEU A 76 5.40 -15.32 -8.44
N GLU A 77 4.85 -15.95 -9.50
CA GLU A 77 5.48 -17.13 -10.09
C GLU A 77 6.73 -16.78 -10.89
N GLU A 78 6.80 -15.60 -11.50
CA GLU A 78 8.03 -15.09 -12.14
C GLU A 78 9.15 -14.93 -11.12
N VAL A 79 8.89 -14.28 -9.97
CA VAL A 79 9.84 -14.20 -8.84
C VAL A 79 10.32 -15.60 -8.42
N ARG A 80 9.40 -16.56 -8.28
CA ARG A 80 9.75 -17.95 -7.91
C ARG A 80 10.60 -18.62 -8.98
N THR A 81 10.30 -18.38 -10.24
CA THR A 81 11.00 -18.95 -11.40
C THR A 81 12.42 -18.42 -11.47
N THR A 82 12.61 -17.12 -11.37
CA THR A 82 13.93 -16.48 -11.34
C THR A 82 14.82 -17.00 -10.21
N ILE A 83 14.25 -17.25 -9.03
CA ILE A 83 14.99 -17.89 -7.91
C ILE A 83 15.38 -19.33 -8.26
N LYS A 84 14.43 -20.14 -8.75
CA LYS A 84 14.68 -21.56 -9.10
C LYS A 84 15.71 -21.70 -10.22
N GLN A 85 15.69 -20.79 -11.19
CA GLN A 85 16.59 -20.78 -12.35
C GLN A 85 17.92 -20.05 -12.09
N ASN A 86 18.05 -19.37 -10.94
CA ASN A 86 19.24 -18.63 -10.54
C ASN A 86 19.68 -17.60 -11.60
N GLU A 87 18.72 -16.83 -12.13
CA GLU A 87 18.95 -15.87 -13.24
C GLU A 87 19.68 -14.59 -12.79
N GLY A 88 20.00 -14.49 -11.49
CA GLY A 88 20.83 -13.44 -10.93
C GLY A 88 20.04 -12.34 -10.21
N PRO A 89 20.75 -11.48 -9.46
CA PRO A 89 20.14 -10.50 -8.56
C PRO A 89 19.41 -9.37 -9.29
N GLU A 90 19.84 -9.00 -10.51
CA GLU A 90 19.21 -7.94 -11.29
C GLU A 90 17.82 -8.36 -11.78
N ARG A 91 17.71 -9.55 -12.39
CA ARG A 91 16.42 -10.09 -12.83
C ARG A 91 15.48 -10.29 -11.65
N LEU A 92 15.98 -10.82 -10.53
CA LEU A 92 15.17 -10.99 -9.32
C LEU A 92 14.62 -9.65 -8.79
N ALA A 93 15.42 -8.58 -8.85
CA ALA A 93 15.00 -7.26 -8.44
C ALA A 93 13.91 -6.68 -9.37
N GLU A 94 13.97 -6.97 -10.67
CA GLU A 94 12.96 -6.61 -11.66
C GLU A 94 11.61 -7.27 -11.33
N GLU A 95 11.57 -8.59 -11.19
CA GLU A 95 10.30 -9.32 -10.91
C GLU A 95 9.69 -8.91 -9.56
N ILE A 96 10.52 -8.65 -8.56
CA ILE A 96 10.04 -8.12 -7.27
C ILE A 96 9.43 -6.71 -7.46
N GLY A 97 10.05 -5.89 -8.32
CA GLY A 97 9.53 -4.58 -8.69
C GLY A 97 8.15 -4.66 -9.35
N ASP A 98 7.98 -5.58 -10.30
CA ASP A 98 6.72 -5.76 -11.02
C ASP A 98 5.63 -6.33 -10.12
N LEU A 99 5.95 -7.27 -9.22
CA LEU A 99 5.03 -7.74 -8.17
C LEU A 99 4.55 -6.58 -7.27
N LEU A 100 5.46 -5.70 -6.84
CA LEU A 100 5.10 -4.52 -6.04
C LEU A 100 4.23 -3.55 -6.83
N PHE A 101 4.51 -3.37 -8.12
CA PHE A 101 3.72 -2.54 -9.02
C PHE A 101 2.31 -3.09 -9.19
N ALA A 102 2.16 -4.40 -9.43
CA ALA A 102 0.86 -5.08 -9.53
C ALA A 102 0.06 -4.96 -8.23
N CYS A 103 0.70 -5.15 -7.06
CA CYS A 103 0.06 -4.96 -5.75
C CYS A 103 -0.46 -3.52 -5.56
N SER A 104 0.32 -2.52 -5.98
CA SER A 104 -0.11 -1.12 -5.91
C SER A 104 -1.31 -0.84 -6.83
N ASN A 105 -1.38 -1.53 -7.97
CA ASN A 105 -2.50 -1.41 -8.90
C ASN A 105 -3.79 -2.00 -8.33
N ALA A 106 -3.71 -3.16 -7.67
CA ALA A 106 -4.87 -3.75 -6.98
C ALA A 106 -5.42 -2.80 -5.90
N ALA A 107 -4.54 -2.15 -5.13
CA ALA A 107 -4.96 -1.15 -4.16
C ALA A 107 -5.68 0.03 -4.84
N ARG A 108 -5.16 0.52 -5.98
CA ARG A 108 -5.78 1.60 -6.75
C ARG A 108 -7.16 1.21 -7.27
N LEU A 109 -7.32 0.02 -7.87
CA LEU A 109 -8.59 -0.48 -8.39
C LEU A 109 -9.62 -0.70 -7.29
N ALA A 110 -9.18 -1.11 -6.10
CA ALA A 110 -10.02 -1.20 -4.91
C ALA A 110 -10.34 0.17 -4.27
N GLY A 111 -9.94 1.29 -4.88
CA GLY A 111 -10.23 2.64 -4.39
C GLY A 111 -9.32 3.13 -3.25
N PHE A 112 -8.25 2.41 -2.94
CA PHE A 112 -7.33 2.74 -1.85
C PHE A 112 -6.06 3.45 -2.32
N ASP A 113 -5.39 4.09 -1.37
CA ASP A 113 -4.07 4.65 -1.56
C ASP A 113 -3.00 3.71 -1.00
N ALA A 114 -2.22 3.07 -1.89
CA ALA A 114 -1.23 2.04 -1.52
C ALA A 114 -0.18 2.54 -0.51
N GLU A 115 0.27 3.79 -0.66
CA GLU A 115 1.21 4.43 0.27
C GLU A 115 0.62 4.51 1.68
N THR A 116 -0.63 4.96 1.79
CA THR A 116 -1.36 5.03 3.06
C THR A 116 -1.58 3.65 3.68
N LEU A 117 -1.96 2.65 2.88
CA LEU A 117 -2.14 1.27 3.33
C LEU A 117 -0.83 0.68 3.89
N LEU A 118 0.29 0.85 3.18
CA LEU A 118 1.57 0.33 3.63
C LEU A 118 2.03 1.04 4.91
N ARG A 119 1.85 2.36 5.03
CA ARG A 119 2.13 3.08 6.29
C ARG A 119 1.32 2.54 7.46
N ALA A 120 0.05 2.19 7.26
CA ALA A 120 -0.78 1.58 8.29
C ALA A 120 -0.30 0.16 8.66
N ALA A 121 0.09 -0.64 7.66
CA ALA A 121 0.67 -1.95 7.89
C ALA A 121 1.98 -1.89 8.69
N ASN A 122 2.86 -0.93 8.39
CA ASN A 122 4.12 -0.69 9.11
C ASN A 122 3.86 -0.33 10.57
N ARG A 123 2.97 0.63 10.85
CA ARG A 123 2.61 0.98 12.24
C ARG A 123 2.07 -0.22 13.03
N LYS A 124 1.25 -1.06 12.39
CA LYS A 124 0.74 -2.29 13.00
C LYS A 124 1.86 -3.29 13.30
N PHE A 125 2.79 -3.47 12.37
CA PHE A 125 3.98 -4.31 12.59
C PHE A 125 4.82 -3.78 13.76
N GLU A 126 5.14 -2.49 13.79
CA GLU A 126 5.91 -1.84 14.86
C GLU A 126 5.26 -2.02 16.23
N LYS A 127 3.94 -1.79 16.34
CA LYS A 127 3.19 -1.98 17.59
C LYS A 127 3.31 -3.43 18.09
N ARG A 128 3.15 -4.40 17.19
CA ARG A 128 3.25 -5.83 17.52
C ARG A 128 4.65 -6.22 17.92
N PHE A 129 5.67 -5.73 17.21
CA PHE A 129 7.06 -6.01 17.52
C PHE A 129 7.44 -5.46 18.89
N ARG A 130 7.08 -4.21 19.21
CA ARG A 130 7.30 -3.62 20.55
C ARG A 130 6.58 -4.38 21.68
N SER A 131 5.39 -4.88 21.38
CA SER A 131 4.64 -5.72 22.33
C SER A 131 5.34 -7.06 22.58
N MET A 132 5.93 -7.64 21.54
CA MET A 132 6.75 -8.84 21.64
C MET A 132 8.01 -8.57 22.48
N GLU A 133 8.74 -7.49 22.22
CA GLU A 133 9.90 -7.05 23.03
C GLU A 133 9.54 -6.94 24.52
N THR A 134 8.42 -6.25 24.82
CA THR A 134 7.94 -6.07 26.19
C THR A 134 7.66 -7.40 26.88
N ARG A 135 7.07 -8.38 26.17
CA ARG A 135 6.78 -9.72 26.71
C ARG A 135 8.05 -10.49 27.02
N PHE A 136 9.03 -10.48 26.13
CA PHE A 136 10.31 -11.13 26.38
C PHE A 136 11.04 -10.47 27.56
N HIS A 137 11.05 -9.13 27.62
CA HIS A 137 11.66 -8.39 28.71
C HIS A 137 11.02 -8.70 30.07
N SER A 138 9.68 -8.82 30.12
CA SER A 138 8.96 -9.20 31.35
C SER A 138 9.33 -10.59 31.90
N ARG A 139 9.92 -11.45 31.06
CA ARG A 139 10.41 -12.79 31.41
C ARG A 139 11.94 -12.83 31.63
N ASN A 140 12.58 -11.66 31.71
CA ASN A 140 14.05 -11.53 31.75
C ASN A 140 14.76 -12.21 30.56
N GLN A 141 14.10 -12.26 29.40
CA GLN A 141 14.65 -12.80 28.16
C GLN A 141 14.84 -11.69 27.13
N THR A 142 15.73 -11.91 26.16
CA THR A 142 15.91 -11.01 25.01
C THR A 142 15.47 -11.68 23.72
N LEU A 143 15.07 -10.90 22.72
CA LEU A 143 14.72 -11.44 21.40
C LEU A 143 15.93 -12.14 20.77
N GLN A 144 17.14 -11.63 20.95
CA GLN A 144 18.36 -12.21 20.40
C GLN A 144 18.62 -13.63 20.92
N SER A 145 18.13 -13.95 22.12
CA SER A 145 18.24 -15.28 22.72
C SER A 145 17.07 -16.22 22.37
N ALA A 146 16.03 -15.70 21.72
CA ALA A 146 14.84 -16.45 21.39
C ALA A 146 14.97 -17.11 20.01
N SER A 147 14.42 -18.31 19.88
CA SER A 147 14.22 -18.94 18.58
C SER A 147 13.09 -18.25 17.79
N LEU A 148 13.14 -18.37 16.46
CA LEU A 148 12.06 -17.87 15.60
C LEU A 148 10.70 -18.49 15.96
N ALA A 149 10.68 -19.76 16.37
CA ALA A 149 9.46 -20.43 16.79
C ALA A 149 8.85 -19.80 18.06
N GLU A 150 9.69 -19.42 19.03
CA GLU A 150 9.23 -18.72 20.24
C GLU A 150 8.72 -17.31 19.91
N MET A 151 9.43 -16.58 19.05
CA MET A 151 8.98 -15.26 18.57
C MET A 151 7.62 -15.36 17.88
N GLU A 152 7.45 -16.33 16.98
CA GLU A 152 6.20 -16.54 16.24
C GLU A 152 5.05 -16.93 17.18
N ALA A 153 5.30 -17.77 18.18
CA ALA A 153 4.30 -18.13 19.18
C ALA A 153 3.81 -16.89 19.95
N VAL A 154 4.72 -16.01 20.38
CA VAL A 154 4.36 -14.75 21.05
C VAL A 154 3.65 -13.79 20.09
N TRP A 155 4.10 -13.72 18.84
CA TRP A 155 3.49 -12.90 17.79
C TRP A 155 2.01 -13.25 17.55
N GLN A 156 1.69 -14.55 17.48
CA GLN A 156 0.31 -15.01 17.31
C GLN A 156 -0.55 -14.71 18.54
N GLN A 157 0.00 -14.81 19.76
CA GLN A 157 -0.71 -14.40 20.98
C GLN A 157 -1.08 -12.92 20.95
N ILE A 158 -0.16 -12.04 20.53
CA ILE A 158 -0.41 -10.60 20.41
C ILE A 158 -1.53 -10.34 19.40
N LYS A 159 -1.49 -10.99 18.24
CA LYS A 159 -2.55 -10.85 17.21
C LYS A 159 -3.92 -11.29 17.73
N GLN A 160 -3.97 -12.36 18.52
CA GLN A 160 -5.22 -12.87 19.08
C GLN A 160 -5.83 -11.89 20.10
N MET A 161 -5.02 -11.26 20.94
CA MET A 161 -5.48 -10.26 21.90
C MET A 161 -6.02 -9.00 21.23
N GLU A 162 -5.34 -8.48 20.20
CA GLU A 162 -5.84 -7.33 19.42
C GLU A 162 -7.21 -7.62 18.78
N LYS A 163 -7.42 -8.86 18.30
CA LYS A 163 -8.69 -9.29 17.72
C LYS A 163 -9.82 -9.32 18.77
N GLN A 164 -9.51 -9.72 20.00
CA GLN A 164 -10.47 -9.74 21.11
C GLN A 164 -10.83 -8.31 21.57
N GLU A 165 -9.85 -7.42 21.72
CA GLU A 165 -10.08 -6.00 22.04
C GLU A 165 -10.93 -5.30 20.98
N SER A 166 -10.69 -5.58 19.70
CA SER A 166 -11.46 -4.99 18.59
C SER A 166 -12.91 -5.49 18.53
N GLN A 167 -13.20 -6.65 19.13
CA GLN A 167 -14.54 -7.26 19.17
C GLN A 167 -15.34 -6.89 20.42
N HIS A 168 -14.70 -6.32 21.44
CA HIS A 168 -15.34 -5.87 22.67
C HIS A 168 -14.95 -4.42 22.94
N PRO A 169 -15.54 -3.44 22.22
CA PRO A 169 -15.32 -2.04 22.56
C PRO A 169 -15.84 -1.85 23.98
N THR A 170 -14.94 -1.50 24.90
CA THR A 170 -15.29 -1.12 26.27
C THR A 170 -16.42 -0.09 26.24
N ASP A 171 -17.59 -0.50 26.75
CA ASP A 171 -18.74 0.35 27.01
C ASP A 171 -18.35 1.30 28.15
N ILE A 172 -17.88 2.50 27.79
CA ILE A 172 -17.71 3.58 28.74
C ILE A 172 -19.05 4.30 28.81
N SER A 173 -19.98 3.77 29.61
CA SER A 173 -21.16 4.54 30.02
C SER A 173 -20.70 5.81 30.74
N PRO A 174 -21.22 7.00 30.38
CA PRO A 174 -20.86 8.23 31.07
C PRO A 174 -21.34 8.18 32.53
N PRO A 175 -20.64 8.85 33.46
CA PRO A 175 -21.07 8.88 34.86
C PRO A 175 -22.43 9.56 34.98
N ASP A 176 -23.36 8.83 35.59
CA ASP A 176 -24.73 9.26 35.87
C ASP A 176 -24.68 10.52 36.75
N THR A 177 -24.94 11.68 36.14
CA THR A 177 -24.94 12.95 36.87
C THR A 177 -26.34 13.16 37.40
N THR A 178 -26.64 12.55 38.55
CA THR A 178 -27.83 12.89 39.33
C THR A 178 -27.63 14.30 39.89
N ILE A 179 -28.42 15.28 39.43
CA ILE A 179 -28.58 16.56 40.13
C ILE A 179 -30.05 16.65 40.53
N SER A 180 -30.26 16.73 41.85
CA SER A 180 -31.52 17.01 42.53
C SER A 180 -32.00 18.45 42.30
#